data_AF-A0A9N8HAD1-F1
#
_entry.id   AF-A0A9N8HAD1-F1
#
_cell.length_a   1.000
_cell.length_b   1.000
_cell.length_c   1.000
_cell.angle_alpha   90.00
_cell.angle_beta   90.00
_cell.angle_gamma   90.00
#
_symmetry.space_group_name_H-M   'P 1'
#
loop_
_entity.id
_entity.type
_entity.pdbx_description
1 polymer ?
#
loop_
_entity_poly.entity_id
_entity_poly.type
_entity_poly.pdbx_seq_one_letter_code
_entity_poly.pdbx_strand_id
1 'polypeptide(L)'
;MLRPLLFTYLFFYLPIVSAQQQCPLCYGGDAAANLNNTIGGAADGVTCGEFLNDVELDSDDCLNLQLVAYRYCGCPRYPEEFYCPMCKDSFVNIPNKFKTIPGTEKTCDEKLFVKSSEMPSNGCSDAMKPGYVCGCPDAEEPFCQICGGSVEDDTKIRNPEATLTINGVGVKTCQQIANEALLGSLSIEQCSLVQAEAFTTCGCEGSEELEANAPTSDASSKNNATDVPLETDAATPSPTEEDNSAATISNYFWASLLGVVAMWLIL
;
A
#
# COMPACT_ATOMS: atom_id res chain seq x y z
N MET A 1 34.59 30.72 -67.70
CA MET A 1 33.87 29.50 -67.28
C MET A 1 34.67 28.85 -66.16
N LEU A 2 34.35 29.15 -64.90
CA LEU A 2 35.09 28.70 -63.72
C LEU A 2 34.08 28.23 -62.63
N ARG A 3 34.31 27.03 -62.07
CA ARG A 3 33.64 26.46 -60.89
C ARG A 3 34.02 27.25 -59.62
N PRO A 4 33.12 27.34 -58.62
CA PRO A 4 33.18 26.46 -57.43
C PRO A 4 31.76 25.96 -57.03
N LEU A 5 31.44 24.71 -56.70
CA LEU A 5 32.09 23.67 -55.88
C LEU A 5 32.70 24.22 -54.59
N LEU A 6 31.87 24.41 -53.55
CA LEU A 6 32.17 24.25 -52.11
C LEU A 6 31.01 24.86 -51.30
N PHE A 7 29.80 24.28 -51.41
CA PHE A 7 28.82 24.47 -50.34
C PHE A 7 29.18 23.46 -49.26
N THR A 8 29.98 23.96 -48.33
CA THR A 8 30.53 23.30 -47.16
C THR A 8 29.40 22.61 -46.42
N TYR A 9 29.36 21.29 -46.57
CA TYR A 9 28.59 20.33 -45.78
C TYR A 9 29.19 20.30 -44.36
N LEU A 10 29.15 21.43 -43.67
CA LEU A 10 29.47 21.55 -42.26
C LEU A 10 28.17 21.25 -41.49
N PHE A 11 27.66 20.02 -41.71
CA PHE A 11 26.83 19.38 -40.70
C PHE A 11 27.71 19.31 -39.46
N PHE A 12 27.49 20.23 -38.55
CA PHE A 12 27.99 20.19 -37.20
C PHE A 12 27.61 18.82 -36.62
N TYR A 13 28.52 17.86 -36.71
CA TYR A 13 28.61 16.74 -35.80
C TYR A 13 28.95 17.34 -34.43
N LEU A 14 27.98 18.01 -33.81
CA LEU A 14 27.98 18.13 -32.36
C LEU A 14 27.86 16.68 -31.89
N PRO A 15 28.86 16.13 -31.19
CA PRO A 15 28.65 14.86 -30.52
C PRO A 15 27.42 15.08 -29.66
N ILE A 16 26.36 14.31 -29.93
CA ILE A 16 25.27 14.16 -28.99
C ILE A 16 25.97 13.58 -27.76
N VAL A 17 26.32 14.45 -26.82
CA VAL A 17 26.76 14.03 -25.50
C VAL A 17 25.53 13.30 -25.01
N SER A 18 25.58 11.97 -25.11
CA SER A 18 24.65 11.10 -24.42
C SER A 18 24.64 11.60 -22.99
N ALA A 19 23.57 12.28 -22.60
CA ALA A 19 23.35 12.59 -21.20
C ALA A 19 23.25 11.22 -20.55
N GLN A 20 24.36 10.73 -20.02
CA GLN A 20 24.35 9.57 -19.15
C GLN A 20 23.26 9.87 -18.15
N GLN A 21 22.25 9.02 -18.09
CA GLN A 21 21.09 9.20 -17.22
C GLN A 21 21.62 9.14 -15.79
N GLN A 22 22.03 10.29 -15.27
CA GLN A 22 22.44 10.42 -13.89
C GLN A 22 21.19 10.14 -13.08
N CYS A 23 21.18 9.02 -12.36
CA CYS A 23 20.12 8.68 -11.42
C CYS A 23 20.21 9.67 -10.25
N PRO A 24 19.30 10.65 -10.12
CA PRO A 24 19.32 11.50 -8.95
C PRO A 24 19.01 10.65 -7.72
N LEU A 25 19.71 10.90 -6.62
CA LEU A 25 19.54 10.16 -5.36
C LEU A 25 18.08 10.20 -4.87
N CYS A 26 17.42 11.36 -4.95
CA CYS A 26 16.00 11.48 -4.65
C CYS A 26 15.18 11.46 -5.94
N TYR A 27 14.04 10.76 -5.89
CA TYR A 27 13.07 10.77 -6.97
C TYR A 27 12.61 12.21 -7.26
N GLY A 28 12.65 12.61 -8.54
CA GLY A 28 12.34 13.97 -8.97
C GLY A 28 13.45 15.00 -8.81
N GLY A 29 14.64 14.61 -8.32
CA GLY A 29 15.82 15.49 -8.25
C GLY A 29 15.91 16.39 -7.03
N ASP A 30 15.08 16.18 -6.02
CA ASP A 30 15.13 16.94 -4.76
C ASP A 30 16.42 16.67 -3.97
N ALA A 31 16.76 17.56 -3.04
CA ALA A 31 17.88 17.36 -2.13
C ALA A 31 17.49 16.41 -0.99
N ALA A 32 18.40 15.51 -0.62
CA ALA A 32 18.24 14.65 0.56
C ALA A 32 18.47 15.46 1.86
N ALA A 33 17.60 15.29 2.85
CA ALA A 33 17.70 16.00 4.12
C ALA A 33 18.83 15.48 5.04
N ASN A 34 19.19 14.20 4.93
CA ASN A 34 20.06 13.50 5.89
C ASN A 34 21.24 12.80 5.19
N LEU A 35 22.19 13.56 4.65
CA LEU A 35 23.36 13.01 3.95
C LEU A 35 24.30 12.19 4.84
N ASN A 36 24.27 12.41 6.16
CA ASN A 36 25.12 11.71 7.12
C ASN A 36 24.52 10.37 7.61
N ASN A 37 23.28 10.05 7.24
CA ASN A 37 22.69 8.76 7.59
C ASN A 37 23.35 7.64 6.79
N THR A 38 23.46 6.46 7.40
CA THR A 38 24.01 5.27 6.77
C THR A 38 22.91 4.38 6.21
N ILE A 39 23.12 3.88 5.00
CA ILE A 39 22.23 2.90 4.38
C ILE A 39 22.50 1.52 5.02
N GLY A 40 21.44 0.81 5.41
CA GLY A 40 21.53 -0.55 5.96
C GLY A 40 21.72 -0.64 7.48
N GLY A 41 21.74 0.48 8.20
CA GLY A 41 21.71 0.51 9.67
C GLY A 41 22.93 -0.11 10.39
N ALA A 42 23.96 -0.51 9.66
CA ALA A 42 25.20 -1.03 10.20
C ALA A 42 26.22 0.09 10.45
N ALA A 43 27.14 -0.13 11.41
CA ALA A 43 28.23 0.80 11.73
C ALA A 43 29.20 1.03 10.54
N ASP A 44 29.25 0.07 9.61
CA ASP A 44 30.04 0.13 8.38
C ASP A 44 29.20 0.52 7.14
N GLY A 45 28.00 1.07 7.34
CA GLY A 45 27.13 1.46 6.23
C GLY A 45 27.67 2.68 5.46
N VAL A 46 27.45 2.69 4.15
CA VAL A 46 27.80 3.84 3.28
C VAL A 46 26.87 5.00 3.62
N THR A 47 27.43 6.21 3.74
CA THR A 47 26.62 7.40 3.98
C THR A 47 25.85 7.80 2.72
N CYS A 48 24.68 8.38 2.90
CA CYS A 48 23.89 8.93 1.80
C CYS A 48 24.66 9.95 0.94
N GLY A 49 25.61 10.70 1.54
CA GLY A 49 26.49 11.62 0.83
C GLY A 49 27.56 10.94 -0.02
N GLU A 50 28.11 9.81 0.43
CA GLU A 50 29.09 9.03 -0.34
C GLU A 50 28.45 8.32 -1.53
N PHE A 51 27.20 7.90 -1.39
CA PHE A 51 26.45 7.20 -2.44
C PHE A 51 26.24 8.04 -3.72
N LEU A 52 26.36 9.38 -3.62
CA LEU A 52 26.13 10.31 -4.73
C LEU A 52 27.21 10.29 -5.83
N ASN A 53 28.40 9.76 -5.56
CA ASN A 53 29.56 10.06 -6.40
C ASN A 53 29.99 8.95 -7.38
N ASP A 54 29.44 7.74 -7.32
CA ASP A 54 30.16 6.59 -7.90
C ASP A 54 29.32 5.48 -8.57
N VAL A 55 28.06 5.72 -8.95
CA VAL A 55 27.24 4.61 -9.48
C VAL A 55 26.57 4.91 -10.82
N GLU A 56 27.13 4.32 -11.89
CA GLU A 56 26.37 4.05 -13.11
C GLU A 56 25.39 2.91 -12.80
N LEU A 57 24.10 3.27 -12.70
CA LEU A 57 23.02 2.32 -12.43
C LEU A 57 22.15 2.14 -13.67
N ASP A 58 21.61 0.94 -13.82
CA ASP A 58 20.48 0.73 -14.72
C ASP A 58 19.20 1.38 -14.15
N SER A 59 18.12 1.37 -14.94
CA SER A 59 16.87 2.01 -14.55
C SER A 59 16.23 1.39 -13.30
N ASP A 60 16.36 0.08 -13.11
CA ASP A 60 15.72 -0.64 -12.01
C ASP A 60 16.50 -0.44 -10.71
N ASP A 61 17.83 -0.48 -10.80
CA ASP A 61 18.71 -0.16 -9.69
C ASP A 61 18.58 1.30 -9.27
N CYS A 62 18.34 2.21 -10.22
CA CYS A 62 18.05 3.60 -9.91
C CYS A 62 16.76 3.75 -9.08
N LEU A 63 15.70 3.04 -9.44
CA LEU A 63 14.44 3.05 -8.69
C LEU A 63 14.60 2.43 -7.29
N ASN A 64 15.33 1.32 -7.19
CA ASN A 64 15.66 0.70 -5.91
C ASN A 64 16.48 1.67 -5.03
N LEU A 65 17.47 2.36 -5.62
CA LEU A 65 18.29 3.35 -4.92
C LEU A 65 17.44 4.50 -4.40
N GLN A 66 16.57 5.07 -5.23
CA GLN A 66 15.70 6.19 -4.83
C GLN A 66 14.76 5.79 -3.70
N LEU A 67 14.27 4.55 -3.69
CA LEU A 67 13.47 4.03 -2.58
C LEU A 67 14.31 3.91 -1.29
N VAL A 68 15.54 3.41 -1.39
CA VAL A 68 16.46 3.34 -0.24
C VAL A 68 16.77 4.76 0.27
N ALA A 69 16.99 5.71 -0.63
CA ALA A 69 17.26 7.10 -0.28
C ALA A 69 16.04 7.78 0.39
N TYR A 70 14.83 7.46 -0.06
CA TYR A 70 13.60 7.85 0.64
C TYR A 70 13.59 7.33 2.08
N ARG A 71 13.90 6.05 2.28
CA ARG A 71 13.88 5.41 3.62
C ARG A 71 14.94 5.94 4.58
N TYR A 72 16.15 6.18 4.09
CA TYR A 72 17.31 6.43 4.96
C TYR A 72 17.90 7.84 4.85
N CYS A 73 17.81 8.46 3.67
CA CYS A 73 18.46 9.74 3.38
C CYS A 73 17.51 10.94 3.56
N GLY A 74 16.24 10.71 3.88
CA GLY A 74 15.25 11.79 4.03
C GLY A 74 14.92 12.48 2.71
N CYS A 75 14.87 11.72 1.61
CA CYS A 75 14.28 12.24 0.38
C CYS A 75 12.77 12.46 0.60
N PRO A 76 12.19 13.53 0.04
CA PRO A 76 10.79 13.89 0.31
C PRO A 76 9.78 13.00 -0.43
N ARG A 77 10.21 12.32 -1.50
CA ARG A 77 9.35 11.55 -2.39
C ARG A 77 10.01 10.21 -2.75
N TYR A 78 9.18 9.21 -3.02
CA TYR A 78 9.57 7.92 -3.59
C TYR A 78 8.84 7.71 -4.92
N PRO A 79 9.25 6.72 -5.73
CA PRO A 79 8.64 6.45 -7.04
C PRO A 79 7.26 5.78 -6.87
N GLU A 80 6.23 6.58 -6.61
CA GLU A 80 4.87 6.09 -6.31
C GLU A 80 4.23 5.28 -7.44
N GLU A 81 4.65 5.49 -8.70
CA GLU A 81 4.17 4.66 -9.81
C GLU A 81 4.77 3.24 -9.83
N PHE A 82 5.88 3.00 -9.13
CA PHE A 82 6.58 1.72 -9.12
C PHE A 82 6.47 0.97 -7.80
N TYR A 83 6.15 1.65 -6.70
CA TYR A 83 6.09 1.07 -5.37
C TYR A 83 4.79 1.39 -4.66
N CYS A 84 4.26 0.38 -3.98
CA CYS A 84 3.12 0.50 -3.09
C CYS A 84 3.61 0.51 -1.64
N PRO A 85 3.37 1.59 -0.87
CA PRO A 85 3.71 1.61 0.54
C PRO A 85 2.72 0.75 1.33
N MET A 86 3.21 0.07 2.37
CA MET A 86 2.34 -0.67 3.29
C MET A 86 1.57 0.26 4.24
N CYS A 87 2.20 1.36 4.68
CA CYS A 87 1.53 2.35 5.53
C CYS A 87 0.99 3.51 4.70
N LYS A 88 -0.15 4.05 5.13
CA LYS A 88 -0.63 5.36 4.66
C LYS A 88 0.47 6.41 4.87
N ASP A 89 0.58 7.40 3.98
CA ASP A 89 1.62 8.43 4.01
C ASP A 89 3.07 7.92 3.98
N SER A 90 3.27 6.64 3.65
CA SER A 90 4.60 6.04 3.43
C SER A 90 5.52 6.09 4.66
N PHE A 91 4.94 5.96 5.86
CA PHE A 91 5.70 5.90 7.11
C PHE A 91 6.79 4.82 7.06
N VAL A 92 8.03 5.23 7.31
CA VAL A 92 9.19 4.32 7.28
C VAL A 92 9.58 3.76 8.64
N ASN A 93 9.12 4.38 9.72
CA ASN A 93 9.43 3.97 11.09
C ASN A 93 8.19 3.36 11.75
N ILE A 94 8.04 2.05 11.59
CA ILE A 94 6.94 1.29 12.18
C ILE A 94 7.40 0.55 13.45
N PRO A 95 6.53 0.41 14.48
CA PRO A 95 6.90 -0.23 15.75
C PRO A 95 7.34 -1.69 15.59
N ASN A 96 6.69 -2.44 14.68
CA ASN A 96 6.86 -3.88 14.53
C ASN A 96 7.69 -4.26 13.29
N LYS A 97 8.67 -3.45 12.88
CA LYS A 97 9.42 -3.65 11.62
C LYS A 97 10.04 -5.04 11.45
N PHE A 98 10.47 -5.69 12.54
CA PHE A 98 11.08 -7.03 12.49
C PHE A 98 10.08 -8.19 12.64
N LYS A 99 8.79 -7.89 12.83
CA LYS A 99 7.75 -8.92 12.96
C LYS A 99 7.54 -9.58 11.60
N THR A 100 7.49 -10.91 11.57
CA THR A 100 7.11 -11.68 10.38
C THR A 100 5.62 -11.48 10.10
N ILE A 101 5.28 -11.18 8.85
CA ILE A 101 3.89 -11.04 8.41
C ILE A 101 3.27 -12.44 8.34
N PRO A 102 2.17 -12.70 9.06
CA PRO A 102 1.51 -14.00 9.08
C PRO A 102 1.15 -14.50 7.68
N GLY A 103 1.39 -15.78 7.43
CA GLY A 103 1.21 -16.39 6.11
C GLY A 103 2.35 -16.12 5.11
N THR A 104 3.41 -15.42 5.52
CA THR A 104 4.58 -15.15 4.67
C THR A 104 5.88 -15.42 5.41
N GLU A 105 6.98 -15.56 4.67
CA GLU A 105 8.33 -15.62 5.24
C GLU A 105 8.97 -14.22 5.41
N LYS A 106 8.22 -13.16 5.07
CA LYS A 106 8.72 -11.80 5.01
C LYS A 106 8.41 -11.02 6.28
N THR A 107 9.34 -10.18 6.68
CA THR A 107 9.16 -9.22 7.77
C THR A 107 8.42 -7.98 7.31
N CYS A 108 7.85 -7.23 8.26
CA CYS A 108 7.22 -5.94 7.99
C CYS A 108 8.17 -4.96 7.29
N ASP A 109 9.46 -4.93 7.65
CA ASP A 109 10.44 -4.06 6.99
C ASP A 109 10.68 -4.43 5.52
N GLU A 110 10.72 -5.74 5.21
CA GLU A 110 10.89 -6.23 3.83
C GLU A 110 9.68 -5.95 2.93
N LYS A 111 8.49 -5.78 3.52
CA LYS A 111 7.24 -5.51 2.80
C LYS A 111 6.75 -4.07 2.92
N LEU A 112 7.55 -3.20 3.53
CA LEU A 112 7.22 -1.78 3.73
C LEU A 112 6.92 -1.07 2.41
N PHE A 113 7.63 -1.47 1.35
CA PHE A 113 7.40 -1.05 -0.02
C PHE A 113 7.46 -2.27 -0.92
N VAL A 114 6.40 -2.52 -1.67
CA VAL A 114 6.32 -3.65 -2.61
C VAL A 114 6.23 -3.09 -4.02
N LYS A 115 6.94 -3.73 -4.96
CA LYS A 115 6.87 -3.31 -6.37
C LYS A 115 5.46 -3.51 -6.91
N SER A 116 4.93 -2.50 -7.60
CA SER A 116 3.60 -2.55 -8.23
C SER A 116 3.49 -3.69 -9.24
N SER A 117 4.60 -4.08 -9.87
CA SER A 117 4.67 -5.22 -10.81
C SER A 117 4.54 -6.60 -10.14
N GLU A 118 4.77 -6.69 -8.83
CA GLU A 118 4.63 -7.93 -8.05
C GLU A 118 3.22 -8.11 -7.48
N MET A 119 2.36 -7.09 -7.61
CA MET A 119 0.99 -7.11 -7.09
C MET A 119 0.04 -7.73 -8.12
N PRO A 120 -0.89 -8.61 -7.71
CA PRO A 120 -2.01 -9.00 -8.55
C PRO A 120 -2.94 -7.80 -8.81
N SER A 121 -3.92 -7.99 -9.70
CA SER A 121 -4.81 -7.00 -10.33
C SER A 121 -5.47 -5.91 -9.44
N ASN A 122 -5.38 -6.02 -8.11
CA ASN A 122 -5.95 -5.10 -7.13
C ASN A 122 -5.03 -3.91 -6.80
N GLY A 123 -3.81 -3.87 -7.34
CA GLY A 123 -2.88 -2.76 -7.17
C GLY A 123 -2.41 -2.58 -5.72
N CYS A 124 -2.11 -1.33 -5.34
CA CYS A 124 -1.50 -1.02 -4.04
C CYS A 124 -2.39 -1.27 -2.81
N SER A 125 -3.70 -1.47 -2.98
CA SER A 125 -4.60 -1.79 -1.87
C SER A 125 -4.17 -3.07 -1.14
N ASP A 126 -3.62 -4.04 -1.86
CA ASP A 126 -3.17 -5.29 -1.24
C ASP A 126 -1.87 -5.13 -0.44
N ALA A 127 -1.07 -4.10 -0.74
CA ALA A 127 0.14 -3.76 0.01
C ALA A 127 -0.15 -3.26 1.42
N MET A 128 -1.32 -2.64 1.61
CA MET A 128 -1.68 -1.97 2.86
C MET A 128 -2.24 -2.92 3.92
N LYS A 129 -2.76 -4.09 3.51
CA LYS A 129 -3.33 -5.12 4.39
C LYS A 129 -2.44 -5.53 5.57
N PRO A 130 -1.14 -5.84 5.38
CA PRO A 130 -0.25 -6.15 6.51
C PRO A 130 0.02 -4.96 7.44
N GLY A 131 -0.38 -3.74 7.05
CA GLY A 131 -0.11 -2.52 7.80
C GLY A 131 -0.59 -2.56 9.25
N TYR A 132 -1.75 -3.14 9.51
CA TYR A 132 -2.26 -3.28 10.88
C TYR A 132 -1.34 -4.16 11.73
N VAL A 133 -0.95 -5.33 11.22
CA VAL A 133 -0.04 -6.26 11.92
C VAL A 133 1.33 -5.63 12.18
N CYS A 134 1.77 -4.80 11.25
CA CYS A 134 3.04 -4.11 11.27
C CYS A 134 3.02 -2.81 12.09
N GLY A 135 1.87 -2.39 12.60
CA GLY A 135 1.71 -1.20 13.43
C GLY A 135 1.80 0.11 12.64
N CYS A 136 1.38 0.11 11.37
CA CYS A 136 1.22 1.34 10.62
C CYS A 136 0.20 2.25 11.31
N PRO A 137 0.48 3.56 11.42
CA PRO A 137 -0.52 4.52 11.88
C PRO A 137 -1.71 4.52 10.91
N ASP A 138 -2.90 4.66 11.45
CA ASP A 138 -4.16 4.71 10.69
C ASP A 138 -4.46 3.46 9.85
N ALA A 139 -3.78 2.34 10.09
CA ALA A 139 -4.16 1.08 9.49
C ALA A 139 -5.50 0.62 10.06
N GLU A 140 -6.45 0.34 9.17
CA GLU A 140 -7.76 -0.19 9.54
C GLU A 140 -7.59 -1.57 10.17
N GLU A 141 -8.33 -1.82 11.25
CA GLU A 141 -8.38 -3.15 11.86
C GLU A 141 -8.96 -4.15 10.85
N PRO A 142 -8.34 -5.33 10.66
CA PRO A 142 -8.87 -6.32 9.75
C PRO A 142 -10.29 -6.70 10.18
N PHE A 143 -11.24 -6.57 9.26
CA PHE A 143 -12.66 -6.85 9.49
C PHE A 143 -12.94 -8.30 9.92
N CYS A 144 -11.96 -9.20 9.78
CA CYS A 144 -12.13 -10.60 10.07
C CYS A 144 -11.14 -11.14 11.11
N GLN A 145 -11.66 -11.45 12.29
CA GLN A 145 -10.98 -12.22 13.32
C GLN A 145 -11.73 -13.54 13.51
N ILE A 146 -11.10 -14.66 13.18
CA ILE A 146 -11.77 -15.97 13.19
C ILE A 146 -12.32 -16.36 14.57
N CYS A 147 -11.61 -15.95 15.62
CA CYS A 147 -12.00 -16.21 17.00
C CYS A 147 -12.67 -15.00 17.69
N GLY A 148 -13.05 -13.97 16.94
CA GLY A 148 -13.87 -12.85 17.43
C GLY A 148 -13.24 -11.99 18.53
N GLY A 149 -11.92 -12.08 18.77
CA GLY A 149 -11.20 -11.27 19.75
C GLY A 149 -10.29 -10.24 19.08
N SER A 150 -10.24 -9.03 19.67
CA SER A 150 -9.29 -7.97 19.30
C SER A 150 -7.88 -8.54 19.16
N VAL A 151 -7.02 -7.94 18.34
CA VAL A 151 -5.61 -8.39 18.21
C VAL A 151 -4.83 -8.21 19.52
N GLU A 152 -5.37 -7.44 20.46
CA GLU A 152 -4.86 -7.34 21.83
C GLU A 152 -5.28 -8.50 22.74
N ASP A 153 -6.42 -9.13 22.44
CA ASP A 153 -6.88 -10.31 23.13
C ASP A 153 -6.23 -11.54 22.49
N ASP A 154 -5.40 -12.22 23.27
CA ASP A 154 -4.67 -13.45 22.94
C ASP A 154 -5.60 -14.66 22.64
N THR A 155 -6.73 -14.45 21.97
CA THR A 155 -7.66 -15.48 21.50
C THR A 155 -6.92 -16.41 20.55
N LYS A 156 -6.47 -17.53 21.12
CA LYS A 156 -5.65 -18.52 20.42
C LYS A 156 -6.54 -19.56 19.75
N ILE A 157 -6.19 -19.86 18.51
CA ILE A 157 -6.68 -21.03 17.80
C ILE A 157 -6.04 -22.25 18.46
N ARG A 158 -6.86 -23.07 19.13
CA ARG A 158 -6.39 -24.27 19.83
C ARG A 158 -5.97 -25.38 18.87
N ASN A 159 -6.65 -25.49 17.74
CA ASN A 159 -6.40 -26.52 16.72
C ASN A 159 -6.01 -25.90 15.36
N PRO A 160 -4.78 -25.37 15.21
CA PRO A 160 -4.36 -24.68 13.99
C PRO A 160 -4.37 -25.57 12.74
N GLU A 161 -4.13 -26.87 12.91
CA GLU A 161 -4.10 -27.87 11.83
C GLU A 161 -5.48 -28.45 11.47
N ALA A 162 -6.54 -28.13 12.24
CA ALA A 162 -7.87 -28.61 11.93
C ALA A 162 -8.34 -28.02 10.58
N THR A 163 -8.89 -28.86 9.72
CA THR A 163 -9.35 -28.45 8.39
C THR A 163 -10.81 -28.02 8.43
N LEU A 164 -11.08 -26.81 7.95
CA LEU A 164 -12.40 -26.26 7.72
C LEU A 164 -12.77 -26.41 6.25
N THR A 165 -13.98 -26.87 5.98
CA THR A 165 -14.55 -26.94 4.62
C THR A 165 -15.66 -25.92 4.51
N ILE A 166 -15.39 -24.79 3.85
CA ILE A 166 -16.34 -23.68 3.74
C ILE A 166 -16.72 -23.50 2.28
N ASN A 167 -18.04 -23.47 2.03
CA ASN A 167 -18.58 -23.25 0.69
C ASN A 167 -18.05 -21.91 0.14
N GLY A 168 -17.34 -21.96 -0.99
CA GLY A 168 -16.77 -20.78 -1.65
C GLY A 168 -15.35 -20.39 -1.20
N VAL A 169 -14.82 -20.95 -0.10
CA VAL A 169 -13.42 -20.74 0.36
C VAL A 169 -12.56 -21.99 0.11
N GLY A 170 -13.19 -23.18 0.11
CA GLY A 170 -12.51 -24.46 -0.08
C GLY A 170 -12.16 -25.14 1.25
N VAL A 171 -11.28 -26.14 1.19
CA VAL A 171 -10.75 -26.84 2.36
C VAL A 171 -9.42 -26.21 2.75
N LYS A 172 -9.35 -25.61 3.95
CA LYS A 172 -8.13 -24.96 4.47
C LYS A 172 -7.97 -25.26 5.95
N THR A 173 -6.75 -25.19 6.46
CA THR A 173 -6.52 -25.33 7.91
C THR A 173 -6.96 -24.06 8.64
N CYS A 174 -7.33 -24.19 9.91
CA CYS A 174 -7.67 -23.05 10.77
C CYS A 174 -6.59 -21.97 10.76
N GLN A 175 -5.31 -22.37 10.78
CA GLN A 175 -4.19 -21.45 10.67
C GLN A 175 -4.14 -20.70 9.32
N GLN A 176 -4.40 -21.41 8.22
CA GLN A 176 -4.42 -20.79 6.89
C GLN A 176 -5.53 -19.75 6.78
N ILE A 177 -6.74 -20.10 7.24
CA ILE A 177 -7.87 -19.16 7.20
C ILE A 177 -7.58 -17.97 8.11
N ALA A 178 -6.95 -18.17 9.27
CA ALA A 178 -6.62 -17.08 10.19
C ALA A 178 -5.65 -16.08 9.58
N ASN A 179 -4.65 -16.59 8.86
CA ASN A 179 -3.72 -15.75 8.11
C ASN A 179 -4.45 -14.99 6.99
N GLU A 180 -5.37 -15.64 6.27
CA GLU A 180 -6.16 -14.98 5.22
C GLU A 180 -7.12 -13.93 5.75
N ALA A 181 -7.76 -14.19 6.90
CA ALA A 181 -8.61 -13.25 7.61
C ALA A 181 -7.84 -12.00 8.03
N LEU A 182 -6.66 -12.20 8.62
CA LEU A 182 -5.77 -11.14 9.07
C LEU A 182 -5.23 -10.30 7.90
N LEU A 183 -4.96 -10.95 6.76
CA LEU A 183 -4.59 -10.28 5.53
C LEU A 183 -5.78 -9.67 4.81
N GLY A 184 -7.01 -9.70 5.34
CA GLY A 184 -8.19 -9.13 4.67
C GLY A 184 -8.48 -9.77 3.31
N SER A 185 -8.08 -11.02 3.11
CA SER A 185 -8.34 -11.80 1.88
C SER A 185 -9.73 -12.44 1.89
N LEU A 186 -10.38 -12.52 3.04
CA LEU A 186 -11.76 -12.98 3.18
C LEU A 186 -12.71 -11.79 3.02
N SER A 187 -13.75 -11.95 2.19
CA SER A 187 -14.85 -10.98 2.16
C SER A 187 -15.60 -10.96 3.49
N ILE A 188 -16.40 -9.93 3.74
CA ILE A 188 -17.22 -9.81 4.96
C ILE A 188 -18.18 -11.01 5.09
N GLU A 189 -18.76 -11.46 3.98
CA GLU A 189 -19.64 -12.61 3.93
C GLU A 189 -18.89 -13.92 4.20
N GLN A 190 -17.71 -14.09 3.58
CA GLN A 190 -16.84 -15.25 3.84
C GLN A 190 -16.39 -15.29 5.30
N CYS A 191 -16.06 -14.14 5.88
CA CYS A 191 -15.66 -14.03 7.27
C CYS A 191 -16.78 -14.49 8.21
N SER A 192 -18.01 -14.04 7.96
CA SER A 192 -19.18 -14.42 8.77
C SER A 192 -19.42 -15.94 8.75
N LEU A 193 -19.24 -16.57 7.58
CA LEU A 193 -19.35 -18.02 7.42
C LEU A 193 -18.19 -18.75 8.12
N VAL A 194 -16.98 -18.25 7.96
CA VAL A 194 -15.77 -18.79 8.60
C VAL A 194 -15.89 -18.76 10.12
N GLN A 195 -16.27 -17.62 10.69
CA GLN A 195 -16.35 -17.44 12.14
C GLN A 195 -17.29 -18.48 12.77
N ALA A 196 -18.49 -18.65 12.20
CA ALA A 196 -19.49 -19.59 12.72
C ALA A 196 -18.95 -21.04 12.81
N GLU A 197 -18.19 -21.49 11.81
CA GLU A 197 -17.65 -22.85 11.76
C GLU A 197 -16.32 -22.98 12.53
N ALA A 198 -15.55 -21.89 12.61
CA ALA A 198 -14.25 -21.90 13.23
C ALA A 198 -14.29 -21.94 14.76
N PHE A 199 -15.31 -21.36 15.39
CA PHE A 199 -15.48 -21.45 16.84
C PHE A 199 -15.43 -22.90 17.34
N THR A 200 -16.14 -23.80 16.66
CA THR A 200 -16.21 -25.23 17.03
C THR A 200 -14.99 -26.01 16.54
N THR A 201 -14.57 -25.80 15.29
CA THR A 201 -13.53 -26.62 14.65
C THR A 201 -12.12 -26.22 15.09
N CYS A 202 -11.85 -24.91 15.14
CA CYS A 202 -10.54 -24.36 15.48
C CYS A 202 -10.33 -24.25 16.99
N GLY A 203 -11.40 -24.38 17.78
CA GLY A 203 -11.36 -24.33 19.24
C GLY A 203 -10.90 -22.97 19.74
N CYS A 204 -11.63 -21.91 19.37
CA CYS A 204 -11.33 -20.56 19.82
C CYS A 204 -11.52 -20.45 21.34
N GLU A 205 -10.43 -20.23 22.07
CA GLU A 205 -10.44 -20.14 23.54
C GLU A 205 -10.83 -18.71 23.97
N GLY A 206 -11.94 -18.58 24.71
CA GLY A 206 -12.50 -17.27 25.11
C GLY A 206 -14.03 -17.18 25.10
N SER A 207 -14.76 -18.17 24.56
CA SER A 207 -16.22 -18.14 24.52
C SER A 207 -16.91 -18.77 25.75
N GLU A 208 -16.24 -18.87 26.91
CA GLU A 208 -16.83 -19.50 28.11
C GLU A 208 -18.08 -18.75 28.65
N GLU A 209 -18.52 -17.66 28.02
CA GLU A 209 -19.70 -16.89 28.45
C GLU A 209 -20.75 -16.57 27.35
N LEU A 210 -20.71 -17.19 26.16
CA LEU A 210 -21.77 -17.03 25.15
C LEU A 210 -22.77 -18.20 25.06
N GLU A 211 -22.62 -19.26 25.86
CA GLU A 211 -23.52 -20.42 25.86
C GLU A 211 -24.80 -20.30 26.72
N ALA A 212 -25.20 -19.12 27.19
CA ALA A 212 -26.42 -19.00 28.03
C ALA A 212 -27.69 -18.48 27.35
N ASN A 213 -27.65 -17.99 26.09
CA ASN A 213 -28.84 -17.39 25.44
C ASN A 213 -29.05 -17.80 23.98
N ALA A 214 -28.74 -19.05 23.60
CA ALA A 214 -29.31 -19.60 22.38
C ALA A 214 -30.83 -19.85 22.60
N PRO A 215 -31.74 -19.23 21.84
CA PRO A 215 -33.15 -19.54 21.93
C PRO A 215 -33.36 -20.97 21.44
N THR A 216 -33.72 -21.86 22.37
CA THR A 216 -34.26 -23.17 22.04
C THR A 216 -35.51 -22.98 21.19
N SER A 217 -35.38 -23.17 19.88
CA SER A 217 -36.48 -23.25 18.94
C SER A 217 -37.18 -24.60 19.09
N ASP A 218 -37.89 -24.77 20.21
CA ASP A 218 -38.94 -25.78 20.30
C ASP A 218 -40.17 -25.27 19.57
N ALA A 219 -40.44 -25.93 18.44
CA ALA A 219 -41.67 -25.78 17.69
C ALA A 219 -42.86 -26.29 18.54
N SER A 220 -43.73 -25.38 18.96
CA SER A 220 -45.14 -25.72 19.22
C SER A 220 -46.06 -24.62 18.70
N SER A 221 -46.52 -24.88 17.47
CA SER A 221 -47.81 -24.51 16.91
C SER A 221 -48.88 -24.13 17.95
N LYS A 222 -49.38 -22.88 17.88
CA LYS A 222 -50.81 -22.52 17.87
C LYS A 222 -51.01 -21.02 17.66
N ASN A 223 -51.54 -20.70 16.49
CA ASN A 223 -52.42 -19.59 16.09
C ASN A 223 -52.72 -18.52 17.16
N ASN A 224 -52.44 -17.25 16.86
CA ASN A 224 -53.48 -16.22 16.90
C ASN A 224 -53.10 -15.01 16.05
N ALA A 225 -53.97 -14.67 15.11
CA ALA A 225 -53.93 -13.42 14.37
C ALA A 225 -54.39 -12.28 15.28
N THR A 226 -53.66 -11.17 15.31
CA THR A 226 -54.19 -9.88 15.75
C THR A 226 -53.52 -8.79 14.94
N ASP A 227 -54.32 -8.22 14.03
CA ASP A 227 -54.14 -6.95 13.34
C ASP A 227 -53.81 -5.81 14.30
N VAL A 228 -52.76 -5.03 14.02
CA VAL A 228 -52.56 -3.64 14.49
C VAL A 228 -51.70 -2.89 13.43
N PRO A 229 -51.97 -1.59 13.18
CA PRO A 229 -51.93 -1.03 11.83
C PRO A 229 -50.65 -0.27 11.44
N LEU A 230 -50.58 -0.11 10.13
CA LEU A 230 -49.74 0.78 9.33
C LEU A 230 -49.82 2.24 9.82
N GLU A 231 -48.71 2.80 10.31
CA GLU A 231 -48.48 4.24 10.35
C GLU A 231 -47.39 4.63 9.35
N THR A 232 -47.90 5.23 8.29
CA THR A 232 -47.25 6.11 7.32
C THR A 232 -46.99 7.45 7.98
N ASP A 233 -45.80 8.04 7.78
CA ASP A 233 -45.48 9.49 7.75
C ASP A 233 -43.96 9.63 7.93
N ALA A 234 -43.20 10.58 7.38
CA ALA A 234 -43.41 11.63 6.41
C ALA A 234 -42.02 12.05 5.90
N ALA A 235 -41.99 12.68 4.73
CA ALA A 235 -40.79 13.17 4.07
C ALA A 235 -40.29 14.53 4.60
N THR A 236 -39.04 14.84 4.25
CA THR A 236 -38.48 16.19 3.91
C THR A 236 -37.86 17.01 5.07
N PRO A 237 -36.85 17.91 4.87
CA PRO A 237 -35.95 18.18 3.73
C PRO A 237 -34.44 18.11 4.06
N SER A 238 -33.67 18.18 2.97
CA SER A 238 -32.25 18.59 2.87
C SER A 238 -32.01 20.05 3.30
N PRO A 239 -30.80 20.40 3.76
CA PRO A 239 -30.21 21.69 3.46
C PRO A 239 -28.91 21.57 2.66
N THR A 240 -28.89 22.36 1.60
CA THR A 240 -27.76 22.87 0.82
C THR A 240 -26.87 23.80 1.65
N GLU A 241 -25.55 23.60 1.53
CA GLU A 241 -24.46 24.59 1.68
C GLU A 241 -23.30 23.96 0.88
N GLU A 242 -22.92 24.39 -0.33
CA GLU A 242 -22.49 25.73 -0.76
C GLU A 242 -21.45 26.33 0.18
N ASP A 243 -20.18 25.94 0.00
CA ASP A 243 -19.16 26.98 0.06
C ASP A 243 -17.97 26.75 -0.87
N ASN A 244 -17.64 27.85 -1.52
CA ASN A 244 -16.66 28.00 -2.58
C ASN A 244 -15.27 28.17 -1.96
N SER A 245 -14.27 27.49 -2.49
CA SER A 245 -12.87 27.91 -2.31
C SER A 245 -12.05 27.48 -3.51
N ALA A 246 -12.16 28.29 -4.56
CA ALA A 246 -11.17 28.40 -5.60
C ALA A 246 -9.83 28.82 -4.98
N ALA A 247 -8.83 27.95 -5.05
CA ALA A 247 -7.43 28.34 -4.97
C ALA A 247 -6.78 28.06 -6.33
N THR A 248 -6.83 29.09 -7.17
CA THR A 248 -5.86 29.38 -8.21
C THR A 248 -4.45 29.31 -7.63
N ILE A 249 -3.49 28.73 -8.38
CA ILE A 249 -2.00 28.80 -8.36
C ILE A 249 -1.57 27.40 -8.87
N SER A 250 -0.85 27.15 -9.96
CA SER A 250 0.20 27.90 -10.65
C SER A 250 0.33 27.40 -12.09
N ASN A 251 -0.02 28.24 -13.07
CA ASN A 251 0.40 28.04 -14.46
C ASN A 251 1.85 28.53 -14.59
N TYR A 252 2.82 27.63 -14.46
CA TYR A 252 4.21 27.87 -14.88
C TYR A 252 4.80 26.60 -15.47
N PHE A 253 4.42 26.22 -16.70
CA PHE A 253 5.16 25.19 -17.43
C PHE A 253 5.14 25.33 -18.97
N TRP A 254 4.95 26.55 -19.50
CA TRP A 254 4.97 26.80 -20.96
C TRP A 254 5.80 28.02 -21.38
N ALA A 255 6.96 28.26 -20.76
CA ALA A 255 7.82 29.41 -21.14
C ALA A 255 9.31 29.09 -21.34
N SER A 256 9.69 27.84 -21.65
CA SER A 256 11.10 27.50 -21.88
C SER A 256 11.43 26.87 -23.23
N LEU A 257 10.46 26.72 -24.17
CA LEU A 257 10.74 26.11 -25.48
C LEU A 257 10.76 27.06 -26.69
N LEU A 258 10.47 28.35 -26.52
CA LEU A 258 10.48 29.32 -27.65
C LEU A 258 11.66 30.30 -27.65
N GLY A 259 12.55 30.24 -26.67
CA GLY A 259 13.71 31.14 -26.57
C GLY A 259 14.91 30.77 -27.44
N VAL A 260 15.00 29.53 -27.95
CA VAL A 260 16.22 29.04 -28.62
C VAL A 260 16.15 29.15 -30.16
N VAL A 261 14.97 29.38 -30.74
CA VAL A 261 14.81 29.43 -32.21
C VAL A 261 14.96 30.86 -32.79
N ALA A 262 14.88 31.91 -31.96
CA ALA A 262 14.96 33.30 -32.44
C ALA A 262 16.40 33.87 -32.56
N MET A 263 17.42 33.12 -32.17
CA MET A 263 18.83 33.58 -32.18
C MET A 263 19.67 32.95 -33.30
N TRP A 264 19.03 32.60 -34.42
CA TRP A 264 19.68 32.11 -35.65
C TRP A 264 19.13 32.75 -36.93
N LEU A 265 18.55 33.95 -36.84
CA LEU A 265 18.02 34.69 -38.00
C LEU A 265 18.51 36.14 -38.11
N ILE A 266 19.59 36.49 -37.38
CA ILE A 266 20.33 37.73 -37.61
C ILE A 266 21.82 37.42 -37.47
N LEU A 267 22.40 36.82 -38.51
CA LEU A 267 23.80 36.94 -38.92
C LEU A 267 23.99 36.23 -40.27
#